data_AF-A0A5N7CS62-F1
#
_entry.id   AF-A0A5N7CS62-F1
#
_cell.length_a   1.000
_cell.length_b   1.000
_cell.length_c   1.000
_cell.angle_alpha   90.00
_cell.angle_beta   90.00
_cell.angle_gamma   90.00
#
_symmetry.space_group_name_H-M   'P 1'
#
loop_
_entity.id
_entity.type
_entity.pdbx_description
1 polymer ?
#
loop_
_entity_poly.entity_id
_entity_poly.type
_entity_poly.pdbx_seq_one_letter_code
_entity_poly.pdbx_strand_id
1 'polypeptide(L)'
;MKALTIILLTSIPCTYAACWTGGWPSRCKNQDGPVSGDYTRTKEICDNVGGDMCNCIRQAEEYCEFDTQDQADEFKSECESQSGWSSWNCGW
;
A
#
# COMPACT_ATOMS: atom_id res chain seq x y z
N MET A 1 29.87 -35.90 -13.12
CA MET A 1 29.66 -34.57 -12.51
C MET A 1 28.19 -34.23 -12.66
N LYS A 2 27.43 -34.13 -11.56
CA LYS A 2 25.98 -33.87 -11.59
C LYS A 2 25.77 -32.36 -11.65
N ALA A 3 25.07 -31.89 -12.69
CA ALA A 3 24.76 -30.48 -12.87
C ALA A 3 23.81 -30.02 -11.75
N LEU A 4 24.20 -28.98 -11.02
CA LEU A 4 23.35 -28.26 -10.09
C LEU A 4 22.55 -27.23 -10.90
N THR A 5 21.29 -27.53 -11.16
CA THR A 5 20.35 -26.57 -11.74
C THR A 5 19.98 -25.56 -10.66
N ILE A 6 20.50 -24.34 -10.77
CA ILE A 6 20.08 -23.20 -9.94
C ILE A 6 18.79 -22.66 -10.55
N ILE A 7 17.67 -22.81 -9.84
CA ILE A 7 16.40 -22.16 -10.20
C ILE A 7 16.48 -20.72 -9.64
N LEU A 8 16.71 -19.75 -10.52
CA LEU A 8 16.57 -18.33 -10.20
C LEU A 8 15.06 -18.02 -10.12
N LEU A 9 14.52 -17.91 -8.91
CA LEU A 9 13.22 -17.28 -8.68
C LEU A 9 13.41 -15.77 -8.86
N THR A 10 13.23 -15.27 -10.08
CA THR A 10 13.13 -13.83 -10.31
C THR A 10 11.82 -13.36 -9.70
N SER A 11 11.87 -12.82 -8.47
CA SER A 11 10.79 -11.98 -7.95
C SER A 11 10.64 -10.83 -8.95
N ILE A 12 9.63 -10.90 -9.82
CA ILE A 12 9.23 -9.75 -10.62
C ILE A 12 8.90 -8.68 -9.57
N PRO A 13 9.61 -7.54 -9.51
CA PRO A 13 9.09 -6.43 -8.74
C PRO A 13 7.77 -6.10 -9.41
N CYS A 14 6.66 -6.49 -8.79
CA CYS A 14 5.34 -6.02 -9.19
C CYS A 14 5.34 -4.52 -8.92
N THR A 15 5.83 -3.75 -9.88
CA THR A 15 5.71 -2.30 -9.85
C THR A 15 4.23 -2.02 -9.99
N TYR A 16 3.60 -1.63 -8.88
CA TYR A 16 2.22 -1.18 -8.91
C TYR A 16 2.08 -0.04 -9.93
N ALA A 17 0.94 0.00 -10.63
CA ALA A 17 0.62 1.11 -11.51
C ALA A 17 0.62 2.42 -10.72
N ALA A 18 0.90 3.54 -11.36
CA ALA A 18 0.79 4.84 -10.70
C ALA A 18 -0.64 5.04 -10.20
N CYS A 19 -0.80 5.59 -8.99
CA CYS A 19 -2.13 5.96 -8.49
C CYS A 19 -2.77 6.96 -9.47
N TRP A 20 -4.03 6.75 -9.76
CA TRP A 20 -4.78 7.64 -10.61
C TRP A 20 -5.02 8.99 -9.92
N THR A 21 -5.01 10.07 -10.70
CA THR A 21 -5.18 11.43 -10.13
C THR A 21 -6.62 11.72 -9.70
N GLY A 22 -7.57 10.84 -10.02
CA GLY A 22 -9.00 11.00 -9.71
C GLY A 22 -9.52 10.10 -8.58
N GLY A 23 -8.70 9.18 -8.05
CA GLY A 23 -9.07 8.30 -6.96
C GLY A 23 -8.74 8.87 -5.59
N TRP A 24 -8.85 8.01 -4.57
CA TRP A 24 -8.56 8.34 -3.17
C TRP A 24 -7.36 7.54 -2.63
N PRO A 25 -6.14 7.78 -3.16
CA PRO A 25 -4.95 7.05 -2.75
C PRO A 25 -4.61 7.31 -1.28
N SER A 26 -4.58 6.25 -0.49
CA SER A 26 -4.42 6.26 0.97
C SER A 26 -3.32 5.29 1.43
N ARG A 27 -2.57 5.67 2.47
CA ARG A 27 -1.51 4.85 3.09
C ARG A 27 -1.61 4.95 4.60
N CYS A 28 -1.49 3.82 5.27
CA CYS A 28 -1.47 3.76 6.72
C CYS A 28 -0.02 3.81 7.20
N LYS A 29 0.31 4.78 8.06
CA LYS A 29 1.67 5.00 8.57
C LYS A 29 1.72 4.94 10.08
N ASN A 30 2.80 4.38 10.61
CA ASN A 30 3.18 4.46 12.01
C ASN A 30 4.54 5.16 12.13
N GLN A 31 4.57 6.35 12.74
CA GLN A 31 5.78 7.18 12.81
C GLN A 31 6.93 6.52 13.58
N ASP A 32 6.61 5.67 14.55
CA ASP A 32 7.58 4.96 15.38
C ASP A 32 7.87 3.53 14.85
N GLY A 33 7.16 3.12 13.79
CA GLY A 33 7.23 1.79 13.20
C GLY A 33 8.19 1.70 12.01
N PRO A 34 8.56 0.47 11.60
CA PRO A 34 9.30 0.27 10.35
C PRO A 34 8.40 0.49 9.12
N VAL A 35 8.98 0.98 8.03
CA VAL A 35 8.29 1.18 6.73
C VAL A 35 7.64 -0.10 6.20
N SER A 36 8.19 -1.28 6.51
CA SER A 36 7.59 -2.56 6.15
C SER A 36 6.27 -2.81 6.88
N GLY A 37 6.11 -2.28 8.09
CA GLY A 37 4.86 -2.29 8.85
C GLY A 37 3.79 -1.44 8.17
N ASP A 38 4.16 -0.23 7.74
CA ASP A 38 3.28 0.66 6.96
C ASP A 38 2.74 -0.02 5.71
N TYR A 39 3.62 -0.66 4.93
CA TYR A 39 3.23 -1.39 3.73
C TYR A 39 2.29 -2.55 4.06
N THR A 40 2.67 -3.39 5.04
CA THR A 40 1.87 -4.57 5.41
C THR A 40 0.47 -4.16 5.83
N ARG A 41 0.37 -3.17 6.73
CA ARG A 41 -0.92 -2.66 7.20
C ARG A 41 -1.73 -2.01 6.09
N THR A 42 -1.10 -1.19 5.25
CA THR A 42 -1.77 -0.57 4.09
C THR A 42 -2.35 -1.64 3.18
N LYS A 43 -1.56 -2.67 2.85
CA LYS A 43 -2.00 -3.75 1.97
C LYS A 43 -3.14 -4.57 2.58
N GLU A 44 -3.04 -4.93 3.86
CA GLU A 44 -4.10 -5.70 4.54
C GLU A 44 -5.44 -4.97 4.51
N ILE A 45 -5.45 -3.68 4.85
CA ILE A 45 -6.69 -2.87 4.83
C ILE A 45 -7.16 -2.67 3.39
N CYS A 46 -6.23 -2.46 2.44
CA CYS A 46 -6.56 -2.34 1.02
C CYS A 46 -7.31 -3.56 0.48
N ASP A 47 -6.78 -4.76 0.78
CA ASP A 47 -7.38 -6.03 0.36
C ASP A 47 -8.77 -6.24 1.02
N ASN A 48 -8.97 -5.76 2.26
CA ASN A 48 -10.25 -5.87 2.97
C ASN A 48 -11.34 -4.93 2.44
N VAL A 49 -10.98 -3.65 2.21
CA VAL A 49 -11.91 -2.61 1.75
C VAL A 49 -12.19 -2.71 0.24
N GLY A 50 -11.33 -3.43 -0.48
CA GLY A 50 -11.45 -3.64 -1.93
C GLY A 50 -10.90 -2.47 -2.75
N GLY A 51 -9.71 -2.00 -2.40
CA GLY A 51 -8.94 -1.06 -3.22
C GLY A 51 -7.83 -1.73 -4.02
N ASP A 52 -7.16 -0.95 -4.85
CA ASP A 52 -6.02 -1.40 -5.64
C ASP A 52 -4.72 -0.78 -5.16
N MET A 53 -3.71 -1.61 -4.94
CA MET A 53 -2.38 -1.10 -4.62
C MET A 53 -1.78 -0.36 -5.82
N CYS A 54 -1.28 0.84 -5.57
CA CYS A 54 -0.76 1.76 -6.56
C CYS A 54 0.55 2.42 -6.07
N ASN A 55 1.33 3.00 -6.98
CA ASN A 55 2.52 3.78 -6.63
C ASN A 55 2.19 5.28 -6.61
N CYS A 56 2.33 5.91 -5.45
CA CYS A 56 2.29 7.35 -5.30
C CYS A 56 3.62 7.95 -5.76
N ILE A 57 3.70 8.34 -7.04
CA ILE A 57 4.95 8.82 -7.67
C ILE A 57 5.62 9.94 -6.86
N ARG A 58 4.84 10.86 -6.28
CA ARG A 58 5.39 12.01 -5.53
C ARG A 58 6.11 11.60 -4.25
N GLN A 59 5.57 10.63 -3.54
CA GLN A 59 6.13 10.14 -2.29
C GLN A 59 7.12 8.98 -2.54
N ALA A 60 7.19 8.47 -3.78
CA ALA A 60 7.94 7.27 -4.15
C ALA A 60 7.58 6.07 -3.25
N GLU A 61 6.31 5.98 -2.87
CA GLU A 61 5.77 5.02 -1.91
C GLU A 61 4.52 4.34 -2.47
N GLU A 62 4.19 3.17 -1.94
CA GLU A 62 3.01 2.41 -2.34
C GLU A 62 1.79 2.83 -1.50
N TYR A 63 0.66 3.05 -2.15
CA TYR A 63 -0.60 3.46 -1.56
C TYR A 63 -1.68 2.46 -1.99
N CYS A 64 -2.83 2.52 -1.33
CA CYS A 64 -4.05 1.87 -1.76
C CYS A 64 -4.98 2.91 -2.36
N GLU A 65 -5.40 2.75 -3.61
CA GLU A 65 -6.35 3.61 -4.26
C GLU A 65 -7.76 3.03 -4.23
N PHE A 66 -8.73 3.92 -3.99
CA PHE A 66 -10.15 3.60 -3.95
C PHE A 66 -10.92 4.43 -4.98
N ASP A 67 -12.00 3.85 -5.52
CA ASP A 67 -12.90 4.50 -6.47
C ASP A 67 -13.85 5.49 -5.80
N THR A 68 -14.12 5.31 -4.49
CA THR A 68 -15.10 6.09 -3.74
C THR A 68 -14.53 6.67 -2.45
N GLN A 69 -15.10 7.79 -2.00
CA GLN A 69 -14.71 8.41 -0.73
C GLN A 69 -15.08 7.55 0.47
N ASP A 70 -16.22 6.83 0.41
CA ASP A 70 -16.66 5.95 1.51
C ASP A 70 -15.63 4.84 1.79
N GLN A 71 -15.04 4.24 0.75
CA GLN A 71 -13.96 3.27 0.90
C GLN A 71 -12.70 3.89 1.52
N ALA A 72 -12.34 5.11 1.12
CA ALA A 72 -11.20 5.81 1.71
C ALA A 72 -11.42 6.15 3.19
N ASP A 73 -12.65 6.50 3.57
CA ASP A 73 -13.04 6.76 4.95
C ASP A 73 -13.05 5.46 5.79
N GLU A 74 -13.47 4.34 5.21
CA GLU A 74 -13.36 3.01 5.82
C GLU A 74 -11.90 2.63 6.06
N PHE A 75 -11.04 2.78 5.05
CA PHE A 75 -9.61 2.56 5.18
C PHE A 75 -8.99 3.41 6.30
N LYS A 76 -9.37 4.70 6.35
CA LYS A 76 -8.90 5.61 7.40
C LYS A 76 -9.33 5.14 8.79
N SER A 77 -10.60 4.78 8.93
CA SER A 77 -11.16 4.27 10.18
C SER A 77 -10.41 3.01 10.66
N GLU A 78 -10.18 2.04 9.78
CA GLU A 78 -9.42 0.82 10.10
C GLU A 78 -7.96 1.13 10.45
N CYS A 79 -7.32 2.01 9.69
CA CYS A 79 -5.94 2.43 9.95
C CYS A 79 -5.81 3.04 11.35
N GLU A 80 -6.66 4.01 11.68
CA GLU A 80 -6.62 4.80 12.92
C GLU A 80 -7.27 4.09 14.12
N SER A 81 -7.89 2.92 13.91
CA SER A 81 -8.44 2.08 14.99
C SER A 81 -7.38 1.59 15.99
N GLN A 82 -6.11 1.55 15.57
CA GLN A 82 -4.97 1.19 16.40
C GLN A 82 -4.15 2.43 16.75
N SER A 83 -3.80 2.59 18.04
CA SER A 83 -2.96 3.70 18.49
C SER A 83 -1.60 3.71 17.77
N GLY A 84 -1.12 4.90 17.41
CA GLY A 84 0.15 5.10 16.71
C GLY A 84 0.07 5.04 15.19
N TRP A 85 -1.10 4.72 14.63
CA TRP A 85 -1.33 4.69 13.19
C TRP A 85 -2.10 5.93 12.72
N SER A 86 -1.81 6.40 11.51
CA SER A 86 -2.51 7.52 10.88
C SER A 86 -2.66 7.28 9.39
N SER A 87 -3.80 7.69 8.83
CA SER A 87 -4.02 7.62 7.38
C SER A 87 -3.45 8.86 6.69
N TRP A 88 -2.76 8.64 5.57
CA TRP A 88 -2.13 9.67 4.74
C TRP A 88 -2.66 9.52 3.33
N ASN A 89 -3.03 10.62 2.67
CA ASN A 89 -3.37 10.56 1.25
C ASN A 89 -2.12 10.80 0.37
N CYS A 90 -2.18 10.35 -0.88
CA CYS A 90 -1.22 10.75 -1.91
C CYS A 90 -1.66 12.10 -2.52
N GLY A 91 -1.79 13.13 -1.68
CA GLY A 91 -2.17 14.50 -2.05
C GLY A 91 -1.00 15.48 -2.02
N TRP A 92 -1.21 16.67 -2.59
CA TRP A 92 -0.26 17.78 -2.67
C TRP A 92 -0.02 18.49 -1.34
#